data_AF-X0QWA4-F1
#
_entry.id   AF-X0QWA4-F1
#
_cell.length_a   1.000
_cell.length_b   1.000
_cell.length_c   1.000
_cell.angle_alpha   90.00
_cell.angle_beta   90.00
_cell.angle_gamma   90.00
#
_symmetry.space_group_name_H-M   'P 1'
#
loop_
_entity.id
_entity.type
_entity.pdbx_description
1 polymer ?
#
loop_
_entity_poly.entity_id
_entity_poly.type
_entity_poly.pdbx_seq_one_letter_code
_entity_poly.pdbx_strand_id
1 'polypeptide(L)'
;METQLQAAQAQRFRLIVTDGVFSMDGNVAPMDEIYALAQKYDAMVMIDESHSAGVVGHTGGGVTELFDLRGDIELITGTLGKAFGGAIGGFTTGKKEIVEMLRQRSRPYLFSNSIPPMVAAAGVKAFEMLSQDNTLQDKLHENTAYFVKKMQDAASILSPPHRQFVRSCFMTPTSPSKWQMHCLKKAFM
;
A
#
# COMPACT_ATOMS: atom_id res chain seq x y z
N MET A 1 0.97 -10.76 17.64
CA MET A 1 0.21 -9.50 17.81
C MET A 1 -0.69 -9.53 19.04
N GLU A 2 -1.58 -10.52 19.18
CA GLU A 2 -2.54 -10.60 20.30
C GLU A 2 -1.89 -10.53 21.70
N THR A 3 -0.79 -11.24 21.95
CA THR A 3 -0.04 -11.15 23.22
C THR A 3 0.38 -9.71 23.57
N GLN A 4 0.73 -8.91 22.56
CA GLN A 4 1.12 -7.51 22.76
C GLN A 4 -0.10 -6.64 23.09
N LEU A 5 -1.26 -6.91 22.48
CA LEU A 5 -2.52 -6.23 22.82
C LEU A 5 -2.93 -6.54 24.26
N GLN A 6 -2.81 -7.80 24.69
CA GLN A 6 -3.07 -8.20 26.07
C GLN A 6 -2.15 -7.47 27.06
N ALA A 7 -0.85 -7.40 26.76
CA ALA A 7 0.12 -6.68 27.60
C ALA A 7 -0.15 -5.16 27.66
N ALA A 8 -0.69 -4.58 26.58
CA ALA A 8 -1.01 -3.16 26.49
C ALA A 8 -2.38 -2.79 27.08
N GLN A 9 -3.10 -3.71 27.73
CA GLN A 9 -4.46 -3.45 28.25
C GLN A 9 -4.55 -2.31 29.26
N ALA A 10 -3.46 -2.01 29.98
CA ALA A 10 -3.40 -0.89 30.92
C ALA A 10 -3.28 0.48 30.22
N GLN A 11 -2.98 0.52 28.91
CA GLN A 11 -2.82 1.77 28.16
C GLN A 11 -4.18 2.32 27.75
N ARG A 12 -4.33 3.65 27.82
CA ARG A 12 -5.56 4.34 27.43
C ARG A 12 -5.88 4.19 25.95
N PHE A 13 -4.86 4.21 25.09
CA PHE A 13 -5.00 4.06 23.65
C PHE A 13 -4.06 2.97 23.17
N ARG A 14 -4.57 2.12 22.28
CA ARG A 14 -3.82 1.07 21.58
C ARG A 14 -4.00 1.31 20.09
N LEU A 15 -2.90 1.22 19.34
CA LEU A 15 -2.91 1.39 17.89
C LEU A 15 -2.17 0.21 17.26
N ILE A 16 -2.85 -0.53 16.41
CA ILE A 16 -2.23 -1.51 15.53
C ILE A 16 -1.81 -0.78 14.26
N VAL A 17 -0.53 -0.90 13.89
CA VAL A 17 0.02 -0.28 12.68
C VAL A 17 0.50 -1.38 11.74
N THR A 18 0.10 -1.32 10.48
CA THR A 18 0.50 -2.30 9.47
C THR A 18 0.58 -1.69 8.07
N ASP A 19 1.38 -2.26 7.19
CA ASP A 19 1.34 -1.95 5.76
C ASP A 19 0.17 -2.72 5.14
N GLY A 20 -0.56 -2.10 4.22
CA GLY A 20 -1.57 -2.82 3.45
C GLY A 20 -0.91 -3.87 2.57
N VAL A 21 0.12 -3.48 1.81
CA VAL A 21 0.96 -4.37 1.00
C VAL A 21 2.41 -4.24 1.42
N PHE A 22 3.02 -5.36 1.79
CA PHE A 22 4.43 -5.44 2.11
C PHE A 22 5.26 -5.38 0.82
N SER A 23 5.99 -4.28 0.62
CA SER A 23 6.62 -3.93 -0.66
C SER A 23 7.62 -4.96 -1.19
N MET A 24 8.26 -5.71 -0.30
CA MET A 24 9.30 -6.68 -0.67
C MET A 24 8.74 -7.98 -1.22
N ASP A 25 7.62 -8.43 -0.66
CA ASP A 25 7.05 -9.74 -0.96
C ASP A 25 5.75 -9.66 -1.75
N GLY A 26 5.08 -8.52 -1.74
CA GLY A 26 3.76 -8.34 -2.35
C GLY A 26 2.61 -8.92 -1.53
N ASN A 27 2.88 -9.35 -0.29
CA ASN A 27 1.89 -9.90 0.60
C ASN A 27 0.94 -8.81 1.08
N VAL A 28 -0.35 -9.14 1.16
CA VAL A 28 -1.37 -8.27 1.73
C VAL A 28 -1.54 -8.63 3.20
N ALA A 29 -1.62 -7.63 4.08
CA ALA A 29 -1.92 -7.87 5.49
C ALA A 29 -3.31 -8.52 5.66
N PRO A 30 -3.47 -9.52 6.57
CA PRO A 30 -4.76 -10.16 6.84
C PRO A 30 -5.65 -9.21 7.65
N MET A 31 -6.27 -8.24 6.97
CA MET A 31 -6.96 -7.14 7.61
C MET A 31 -8.24 -7.56 8.32
N ASP A 32 -8.89 -8.63 7.87
CA ASP A 32 -9.99 -9.29 8.57
C ASP A 32 -9.58 -9.76 9.98
N GLU A 33 -8.46 -10.47 10.09
CA GLU A 33 -7.92 -10.94 11.38
C GLU A 33 -7.45 -9.77 12.26
N ILE A 34 -6.78 -8.79 11.65
CA ILE A 34 -6.28 -7.61 12.35
C ILE A 34 -7.43 -6.78 12.92
N TYR A 35 -8.45 -6.53 12.10
CA TYR A 35 -9.62 -5.76 12.51
C TYR A 35 -10.42 -6.50 13.59
N ALA A 36 -10.61 -7.82 13.47
CA ALA A 36 -11.26 -8.61 14.51
C ALA A 36 -10.53 -8.53 15.86
N LEU A 37 -9.19 -8.56 15.86
CA LEU A 37 -8.39 -8.37 17.07
C LEU A 37 -8.48 -6.94 17.60
N ALA A 38 -8.52 -5.93 16.71
CA ALA A 38 -8.69 -4.55 17.09
C ALA A 38 -10.01 -4.33 17.84
N GLN A 39 -11.11 -4.88 17.32
CA GLN A 39 -12.42 -4.85 17.98
C GLN A 39 -12.42 -5.59 19.32
N LYS A 40 -11.81 -6.79 19.38
CA LYS A 40 -11.72 -7.59 20.62
C LYS A 40 -10.99 -6.88 21.76
N TYR A 41 -9.94 -6.12 21.43
CA TYR A 41 -9.06 -5.47 22.41
C TYR A 41 -9.26 -3.97 22.53
N ASP A 42 -10.32 -3.41 21.94
CA ASP A 42 -10.58 -1.96 21.91
C ASP A 42 -9.31 -1.18 21.50
N ALA A 43 -8.80 -1.52 20.33
CA ALA A 43 -7.64 -0.90 19.71
C ALA A 43 -8.03 -0.24 18.40
N MET A 44 -7.39 0.86 18.08
CA MET A 44 -7.49 1.53 16.78
C MET A 44 -6.60 0.83 15.77
N VAL A 45 -6.90 1.01 14.48
CA VAL A 45 -6.08 0.52 13.38
C VAL A 45 -5.57 1.67 12.52
N MET A 46 -4.28 1.63 12.20
CA MET A 46 -3.63 2.45 11.18
C MET A 46 -3.05 1.55 10.10
N ILE A 47 -3.42 1.81 8.85
CA ILE A 47 -2.91 1.08 7.68
C ILE A 47 -2.12 2.01 6.76
N ASP A 48 -0.92 1.60 6.35
CA ASP A 48 -0.18 2.27 5.29
C ASP A 48 -0.54 1.68 3.92
N GLU A 49 -1.35 2.43 3.17
CA GLU A 49 -1.79 2.07 1.83
C GLU A 49 -0.82 2.56 0.73
N SER A 50 0.41 2.93 1.08
CA SER A 50 1.39 3.44 0.11
C SER A 50 1.65 2.51 -1.08
N HIS A 51 1.60 1.19 -0.89
CA HIS A 51 1.81 0.20 -1.96
C HIS A 51 0.51 -0.39 -2.52
N SER A 52 -0.63 -0.01 -1.98
CA SER A 52 -1.92 -0.63 -2.31
C SER A 52 -2.94 0.36 -2.84
N ALA A 53 -2.94 1.62 -2.39
CA ALA A 53 -3.81 2.64 -2.95
C ALA A 53 -3.49 2.89 -4.43
N GLY A 54 -4.52 2.91 -5.27
CA GLY A 54 -4.44 2.97 -6.73
C GLY A 54 -4.15 1.63 -7.42
N VAL A 55 -3.92 0.55 -6.66
CA VAL A 55 -3.43 -0.74 -7.17
C VAL A 55 -4.34 -1.89 -6.72
N VAL A 56 -4.48 -2.09 -5.40
CA VAL A 56 -5.27 -3.16 -4.77
C VAL A 56 -6.74 -2.77 -4.64
N GLY A 57 -7.61 -3.79 -4.65
CA GLY A 57 -9.06 -3.59 -4.69
C GLY A 57 -9.56 -3.54 -6.14
N HIS A 58 -10.87 -3.60 -6.33
CA HIS A 58 -11.44 -3.59 -7.68
C HIS A 58 -11.22 -2.23 -8.35
N THR A 59 -11.41 -1.15 -7.61
CA THR A 59 -11.29 0.23 -8.09
C THR A 59 -9.93 0.87 -7.75
N GLY A 60 -9.00 0.10 -7.16
CA GLY A 60 -7.76 0.65 -6.64
C GLY A 60 -7.95 1.42 -5.32
N GLY A 61 -9.04 1.16 -4.59
CA GLY A 61 -9.33 1.77 -3.29
C GLY A 61 -8.41 1.29 -2.16
N GLY A 62 -7.54 0.32 -2.42
CA GLY A 62 -6.56 -0.21 -1.48
C GLY A 62 -6.99 -1.53 -0.84
N VAL A 63 -6.25 -1.93 0.19
CA VAL A 63 -6.55 -3.12 0.98
C VAL A 63 -7.84 -2.96 1.76
N THR A 64 -8.14 -1.74 2.23
CA THR A 64 -9.41 -1.44 2.88
C THR A 64 -10.63 -1.68 1.99
N GLU A 65 -10.53 -1.45 0.67
CA GLU A 65 -11.58 -1.86 -0.28
C GLU A 65 -11.62 -3.39 -0.43
N LEU A 66 -10.45 -4.04 -0.54
CA LEU A 66 -10.37 -5.49 -0.73
C LEU A 66 -11.04 -6.29 0.39
N PHE A 67 -10.98 -5.79 1.63
CA PHE A 67 -11.58 -6.43 2.80
C PHE A 67 -12.92 -5.81 3.23
N ASP A 68 -13.46 -4.85 2.47
CA ASP A 68 -14.70 -4.13 2.80
C ASP A 68 -14.66 -3.44 4.19
N LEU A 69 -13.50 -2.87 4.54
CA LEU A 69 -13.24 -2.17 5.81
C LEU A 69 -13.11 -0.65 5.62
N ARG A 70 -13.56 -0.14 4.47
CA ARG A 70 -13.44 1.28 4.15
C ARG A 70 -14.40 2.09 5.03
N GLY A 71 -13.82 2.93 5.89
CA GLY A 71 -14.57 3.72 6.87
C GLY A 71 -14.50 3.16 8.30
N ASP A 72 -14.14 1.88 8.44
CA ASP A 72 -13.98 1.22 9.74
C ASP A 72 -12.58 1.41 10.32
N ILE A 73 -11.57 1.61 9.47
CA ILE A 73 -10.18 1.85 9.90
C ILE A 73 -9.99 3.31 10.35
N GLU A 74 -9.42 3.52 11.53
CA GLU A 74 -9.25 4.86 12.11
C GLU A 74 -8.30 5.78 11.35
N LEU A 75 -7.18 5.23 10.85
CA LEU A 75 -6.18 5.99 10.11
C LEU A 75 -5.73 5.23 8.86
N ILE A 76 -5.67 5.94 7.75
CA ILE A 76 -5.04 5.45 6.52
C ILE A 76 -3.94 6.43 6.14
N THR A 77 -2.71 5.94 6.02
CA THR A 77 -1.61 6.70 5.44
C THR A 77 -1.35 6.26 4.02
N GLY A 78 -0.73 7.14 3.23
CA GLY A 78 -0.31 6.81 1.88
C GLY A 78 0.63 7.85 1.30
N THR A 79 1.08 7.60 0.08
CA THR A 79 2.02 8.47 -0.63
C THR A 79 1.47 8.90 -1.98
N LEU A 80 1.71 10.16 -2.36
CA LEU A 80 1.44 10.69 -3.69
C LEU A 80 2.56 10.33 -4.70
N GLY A 81 3.68 9.78 -4.22
CA GLY A 81 4.87 9.49 -5.03
C GLY A 81 4.86 8.13 -5.74
N LYS A 82 3.73 7.40 -5.74
CA LYS A 82 3.61 6.08 -6.38
C LYS A 82 2.47 6.08 -7.40
N ALA A 83 1.41 5.30 -7.15
CA ALA A 83 0.30 5.12 -8.09
C ALA A 83 -0.40 6.43 -8.47
N PHE A 84 -0.36 7.45 -7.61
CA PHE A 84 -1.01 8.76 -7.83
C PHE A 84 -0.16 9.76 -8.63
N GLY A 85 0.66 9.28 -9.57
CA GLY A 85 1.39 10.15 -10.51
C GLY A 85 2.82 10.49 -10.11
N GLY A 86 3.43 9.75 -9.16
CA GLY A 86 4.89 9.74 -8.98
C GLY A 86 5.52 11.05 -8.51
N ALA A 87 4.73 12.00 -7.99
CA ALA A 87 5.23 13.29 -7.55
C ALA A 87 5.86 13.17 -6.14
N ILE A 88 5.61 14.15 -5.28
CA ILE A 88 6.11 14.17 -3.90
C ILE A 88 4.94 14.38 -2.93
N GLY A 89 5.02 13.75 -1.76
CA GLY A 89 4.08 13.98 -0.68
C GLY A 89 3.53 12.70 -0.08
N GLY A 90 2.99 12.86 1.13
CA GLY A 90 2.25 11.84 1.84
C GLY A 90 0.94 12.42 2.34
N PHE A 91 0.01 11.55 2.68
CA PHE A 91 -1.25 11.92 3.28
C PHE A 91 -1.57 11.00 4.45
N THR A 92 -2.39 11.53 5.36
CA THR A 92 -3.04 10.77 6.42
C THR A 92 -4.52 11.13 6.37
N THR A 93 -5.37 10.13 6.22
CA THR A 93 -6.82 10.26 6.36
C THR A 93 -7.26 9.53 7.62
N GLY A 94 -8.43 9.89 8.14
CA GLY A 94 -8.96 9.31 9.36
C GLY A 94 -10.06 10.16 9.96
N LYS A 95 -10.44 9.84 11.20
CA LYS A 95 -11.44 10.61 11.96
C LYS A 95 -11.01 12.08 12.11
N LYS A 96 -11.95 13.00 12.04
CA LYS A 96 -11.71 14.45 12.03
C LYS A 96 -10.87 14.89 13.24
N GLU A 97 -11.18 14.37 14.41
CA GLU A 97 -10.52 14.66 15.68
C GLU A 97 -9.04 14.25 15.65
N ILE A 98 -8.73 13.13 15.00
CA ILE A 98 -7.36 12.64 14.83
C ILE A 98 -6.60 13.56 13.88
N VAL A 99 -7.21 13.91 12.73
CA VAL A 99 -6.58 14.80 11.74
C VAL A 99 -6.33 16.20 12.32
N GLU A 100 -7.28 16.76 13.07
CA GLU A 100 -7.13 18.05 13.75
C GLU A 100 -6.02 18.02 14.79
N MET A 101 -5.96 16.96 15.60
CA MET A 101 -4.87 16.76 16.56
C MET A 101 -3.51 16.64 15.86
N LEU A 102 -3.41 15.88 14.77
CA LEU A 102 -2.17 15.73 14.00
C LEU A 102 -1.73 17.09 13.42
N ARG A 103 -2.65 17.89 12.89
CA ARG A 103 -2.35 19.24 12.38
C ARG A 103 -1.79 20.17 13.47
N GLN A 104 -2.24 20.02 14.71
CA GLN A 104 -1.81 20.86 15.84
C GLN A 104 -0.56 20.34 16.58
N ARG A 105 -0.22 19.05 16.46
CA ARG A 105 0.84 18.43 17.28
C ARG A 105 1.96 17.78 16.48
N SER A 106 1.74 17.45 15.21
CA SER A 106 2.72 16.76 14.38
C SER A 106 3.85 17.71 13.99
N ARG A 107 5.05 17.48 14.55
CA ARG A 107 6.25 18.28 14.23
C ARG A 107 6.57 18.29 12.73
N PRO A 108 6.52 17.15 11.99
CA PRO A 108 6.74 17.16 10.55
C PRO A 108 5.72 17.98 9.76
N TYR A 109 4.50 18.16 10.29
CA TYR A 109 3.48 19.02 9.67
C TYR A 109 3.70 20.50 10.00
N LEU A 110 4.01 20.82 11.26
CA LEU A 110 4.14 22.19 11.76
C LEU A 110 5.42 22.90 11.33
N PHE A 111 6.53 22.16 11.23
CA PHE A 111 7.86 22.71 10.98
C PHE A 111 8.38 22.38 9.57
N SER A 112 7.47 22.20 8.61
CA SER A 112 7.79 21.96 7.20
C SER A 112 6.97 22.87 6.30
N ASN A 113 7.52 23.18 5.12
CA ASN A 113 6.76 23.87 4.09
C ASN A 113 5.68 22.95 3.52
N SER A 114 4.56 23.55 3.12
CA SER A 114 3.50 22.84 2.39
C SER A 114 4.02 22.36 1.02
N ILE A 115 3.40 21.30 0.50
CA ILE A 115 3.72 20.80 -0.84
C ILE A 115 3.44 21.88 -1.90
N PRO A 116 4.20 21.91 -3.02
CA PRO A 116 3.97 22.89 -4.07
C PRO A 116 2.54 22.81 -4.64
N PRO A 117 1.86 23.94 -4.95
CA PRO A 117 0.46 23.94 -5.41
C PRO A 117 0.19 23.06 -6.63
N MET A 118 1.12 23.00 -7.59
CA MET A 118 1.02 22.14 -8.77
C MET A 118 1.05 20.64 -8.42
N VAL A 119 1.79 20.25 -7.39
CA VAL A 119 1.82 18.86 -6.90
C VAL A 119 0.50 18.51 -6.23
N ALA A 120 -0.07 19.43 -5.44
CA ALA A 120 -1.39 19.25 -4.85
C ALA A 120 -2.48 19.13 -5.94
N ALA A 121 -2.45 20.01 -6.95
CA ALA A 121 -3.39 19.97 -8.07
C ALA A 121 -3.29 18.67 -8.89
N ALA A 122 -2.07 18.19 -9.15
CA ALA A 122 -1.85 16.91 -9.81
C ALA A 122 -2.40 15.74 -8.98
N GLY A 123 -2.18 15.74 -7.67
CA GLY A 123 -2.75 14.74 -6.76
C GLY A 123 -4.28 14.73 -6.78
N VAL A 124 -4.92 15.92 -6.70
CA VAL A 124 -6.38 16.05 -6.81
C VAL A 124 -6.88 15.48 -8.13
N LYS A 125 -6.22 15.82 -9.25
CA LYS A 125 -6.62 15.31 -10.56
C LYS A 125 -6.44 13.80 -10.67
N ALA A 126 -5.37 13.24 -10.09
CA ALA A 126 -5.15 11.80 -10.06
C ALA A 126 -6.28 11.08 -9.31
N PHE A 127 -6.68 11.57 -8.13
CA PHE A 127 -7.82 11.00 -7.40
C PHE A 127 -9.14 11.14 -8.17
N GLU A 128 -9.36 12.27 -8.84
CA GLU A 128 -10.55 12.47 -9.67
C GLU A 128 -10.62 11.43 -10.80
N MET A 129 -9.51 11.23 -11.53
CA MET A 129 -9.42 10.24 -12.61
C MET A 129 -9.71 8.82 -12.09
N LEU A 130 -9.09 8.44 -10.96
CA LEU A 130 -9.27 7.14 -10.34
C LEU A 130 -10.69 6.90 -9.81
N SER A 131 -11.43 7.97 -9.50
CA SER A 131 -12.83 7.86 -9.05
C SER A 131 -13.84 7.74 -10.19
N GLN A 132 -13.46 8.08 -11.42
CA GLN A 132 -14.36 8.15 -12.58
C GLN A 132 -14.26 6.91 -13.48
N ASP A 133 -13.09 6.29 -13.57
CA ASP A 133 -12.81 5.22 -14.52
C ASP A 133 -11.80 4.21 -13.95
N ASN A 134 -12.05 2.93 -14.17
CA ASN A 134 -11.20 1.82 -13.75
C ASN A 134 -10.30 1.28 -14.87
N THR A 135 -10.35 1.85 -16.08
CA THR A 135 -9.60 1.34 -17.25
C THR A 135 -8.11 1.14 -16.97
N LEU A 136 -7.49 2.03 -16.17
CA LEU A 136 -6.08 1.90 -15.78
C LEU A 136 -5.85 0.75 -14.78
N GLN A 137 -6.75 0.56 -13.83
CA GLN A 137 -6.73 -0.51 -12.83
C GLN A 137 -6.93 -1.87 -13.51
N ASP A 138 -7.93 -1.98 -14.39
CA ASP A 138 -8.23 -3.19 -15.13
C ASP A 138 -7.01 -3.62 -15.96
N LYS A 139 -6.44 -2.68 -16.71
CA LYS A 139 -5.21 -2.91 -17.49
C LYS A 139 -4.03 -3.32 -16.61
N LEU A 140 -3.87 -2.74 -15.42
CA LEU A 140 -2.83 -3.12 -14.47
C LEU A 140 -3.02 -4.57 -14.00
N HIS A 141 -4.25 -4.97 -13.65
CA HIS A 141 -4.56 -6.31 -13.18
C HIS A 141 -4.37 -7.34 -14.30
N GLU A 142 -4.82 -7.02 -15.52
CA GLU A 142 -4.61 -7.85 -16.72
C GLU A 142 -3.13 -8.05 -17.02
N ASN A 143 -2.34 -6.97 -17.05
CA ASN A 143 -0.89 -7.04 -17.29
C ASN A 143 -0.17 -7.88 -16.24
N THR A 144 -0.58 -7.73 -14.98
CA THR A 144 0.02 -8.50 -13.88
C THR A 144 -0.33 -9.98 -14.02
N ALA A 145 -1.61 -10.31 -14.24
CA ALA A 145 -2.04 -11.70 -14.43
C ALA A 145 -1.35 -12.35 -15.63
N TYR A 146 -1.22 -11.62 -16.74
CA TYR A 146 -0.48 -12.06 -17.91
C TYR A 146 0.99 -12.35 -17.58
N PHE A 147 1.68 -11.41 -16.92
CA PHE A 147 3.09 -11.56 -16.56
C PHE A 147 3.33 -12.75 -15.63
N VAL A 148 2.51 -12.89 -14.58
CA VAL A 148 2.59 -14.02 -13.63
C VAL A 148 2.42 -15.33 -14.37
N LYS A 149 1.39 -15.46 -15.22
CA LYS A 149 1.14 -16.66 -16.00
C LYS A 149 2.33 -17.02 -16.88
N LYS A 150 2.86 -16.06 -17.65
CA LYS A 150 4.01 -16.29 -18.54
C LYS A 150 5.27 -16.69 -17.77
N MET A 151 5.49 -16.12 -16.61
CA MET A 151 6.65 -16.46 -15.78
C MET A 151 6.51 -17.83 -15.12
N GLN A 152 5.30 -18.23 -14.70
CA GLN A 152 5.01 -19.58 -14.22
C GLN A 152 5.20 -20.63 -15.33
N ASP A 153 4.74 -20.33 -16.54
CA ASP A 153 4.92 -21.20 -17.72
C ASP A 153 6.41 -21.32 -18.10
N ALA A 154 7.18 -20.23 -17.99
CA ALA A 154 8.58 -20.17 -18.44
C ALA A 154 9.59 -20.73 -17.42
N ALA A 155 9.27 -20.74 -16.12
CA ALA A 155 10.18 -21.25 -15.11
C ALA A 155 9.48 -21.59 -13.78
N SER A 156 9.88 -22.69 -13.16
CA SER A 156 9.56 -23.10 -11.77
C SER A 156 10.18 -22.19 -10.69
N ILE A 157 10.60 -20.97 -11.06
CA ILE A 157 11.43 -20.05 -10.25
C ILE A 157 10.58 -19.02 -9.49
N LEU A 158 9.31 -18.84 -9.85
CA LEU A 158 8.43 -17.98 -9.07
C LEU A 158 7.85 -18.74 -7.87
N SER A 159 8.11 -18.22 -6.66
CA SER A 159 7.13 -18.41 -5.58
C SER A 159 5.80 -17.85 -6.09
N PRO A 160 4.66 -18.56 -5.92
CA PRO A 160 3.37 -18.06 -6.38
C PRO A 160 3.17 -16.65 -5.82
N PRO A 161 3.05 -15.62 -6.68
CA PRO A 161 2.78 -14.28 -6.19
C PRO A 161 1.35 -14.29 -5.67
N HIS A 162 1.15 -13.83 -4.44
CA HIS A 162 -0.18 -13.78 -3.87
C HIS A 162 -1.06 -12.68 -4.51
N ARG A 163 -0.48 -11.69 -5.26
CA ARG A 163 -1.19 -10.58 -5.94
C ARG A 163 -0.26 -9.69 -6.83
N GLN A 164 -0.70 -8.45 -7.10
CA GLN A 164 -0.21 -7.44 -8.06
C GLN A 164 1.30 -7.07 -8.02
N PHE A 165 2.04 -7.54 -7.02
CA PHE A 165 3.49 -7.39 -6.95
C PHE A 165 4.13 -8.74 -7.27
N VAL A 166 4.92 -8.77 -8.35
CA VAL A 166 5.57 -10.00 -8.81
C VAL A 166 7.04 -9.96 -8.43
N ARG A 167 7.40 -10.75 -7.41
CA ARG A 167 8.79 -10.95 -7.01
C ARG A 167 9.41 -12.11 -7.80
N SER A 168 10.50 -11.85 -8.51
CA SER A 168 11.37 -12.91 -9.02
C SER A 168 12.30 -13.40 -7.90
N CYS A 169 12.07 -14.60 -7.37
CA CYS A 169 12.97 -15.23 -6.40
C CYS A 169 13.93 -16.18 -7.13
N PHE A 170 15.18 -15.76 -7.37
CA PHE A 170 16.17 -16.62 -8.03
C PHE A 170 16.60 -17.76 -7.10
N MET A 171 16.19 -18.99 -7.40
CA MET A 171 16.64 -20.20 -6.68
C MET A 171 18.03 -20.70 -7.12
N THR A 172 18.64 -20.05 -8.11
CA THR A 172 19.97 -20.40 -8.66
C THR A 172 21.04 -19.37 -8.28
N PRO A 173 22.33 -19.74 -8.19
CA PRO A 173 23.40 -18.90 -7.64
C PRO A 173 23.87 -17.74 -8.54
N THR A 174 23.10 -17.37 -9.56
CA THR A 174 23.39 -16.18 -10.36
C THR A 174 23.05 -14.93 -9.55
N SER A 175 24.05 -14.06 -9.33
CA SER A 175 23.83 -12.84 -8.53
C SER A 175 22.70 -11.99 -9.15
N PRO A 176 21.74 -11.50 -8.35
CA PRO A 176 20.64 -10.66 -8.83
C PRO A 176 21.13 -9.48 -9.69
N SER A 177 22.29 -8.93 -9.34
CA SER A 177 22.97 -7.86 -10.10
C SER A 177 23.35 -8.23 -11.53
N LYS A 178 23.82 -9.46 -11.78
CA LYS A 178 24.19 -9.92 -13.13
C LYS A 178 22.96 -10.12 -14.01
N TRP A 179 21.89 -10.65 -13.42
CA TRP A 179 20.64 -10.86 -14.13
C TRP A 179 19.95 -9.52 -14.46
N GLN A 180 19.90 -8.60 -13.50
CA GLN A 180 19.41 -7.24 -13.72
C GLN A 180 20.19 -6.52 -14.83
N MET A 181 21.52 -6.63 -14.82
CA MET A 181 22.38 -6.04 -15.86
C MET A 181 22.13 -6.66 -17.24
N HIS A 182 21.89 -7.96 -17.31
CA HIS A 182 21.56 -8.66 -18.56
C HIS A 182 20.21 -8.19 -19.14
N CYS A 183 19.18 -8.09 -18.29
CA CYS A 183 17.88 -7.56 -18.68
C CYS A 183 17.98 -6.10 -19.15
N LEU A 184 18.72 -5.26 -18.44
CA LEU A 184 18.94 -3.87 -18.84
C LEU A 184 19.59 -3.80 -20.22
N LYS A 185 20.64 -4.57 -20.48
CA LYS A 185 21.31 -4.59 -21.80
C LYS A 185 20.37 -4.99 -22.94
N LYS A 186 19.47 -5.93 -22.70
CA LYS A 186 18.48 -6.37 -23.71
C LYS A 186 17.35 -5.36 -23.94
N ALA A 187 17.01 -4.55 -22.94
CA ALA A 187 15.94 -3.56 -23.06
C ALA A 187 16.35 -2.29 -23.84
N PHE A 188 17.66 -2.05 -23.99
CA PHE A 188 18.23 -0.91 -24.72
C PHE A 188 18.82 -1.29 -26.09
N MET A 189 18.48 -2.46 -26.64
CA MET A 189 18.79 -2.90 -28.00
C MET A 189 17.51 -3.02 -28.81
#